data_AF-A0A9N9AN58-F1
#
_entry.id   AF-A0A9N9AN58-F1
#
_cell.length_a   1.000
_cell.length_b   1.000
_cell.length_c   1.000
_cell.angle_alpha   90.00
_cell.angle_beta   90.00
_cell.angle_gamma   90.00
#
_symmetry.space_group_name_H-M   'P 1'
#
loop_
_entity.id
_entity.type
_entity.pdbx_description
1 polymer ?
#
loop_
_entity_poly.entity_id
_entity_poly.type
_entity_poly.pdbx_seq_one_letter_code
_entity_poly.pdbx_strand_id
1 'polypeptide(L)' 'MEQLEDLTCPAPDNRGVIVSTKKTKTECYKPAESIHKVTLSKGTRRSAKSFTNAFTRCGYRPDLRKVW' A
#
# COMPACT_ATOMS: atom_id res chain seq x y z
N MET A 1 -4.29 -17.42 -12.28
CA MET A 1 -4.83 -16.11 -12.71
C MET A 1 -5.85 -15.70 -11.67
N GLU A 2 -5.98 -14.40 -11.36
CA GLU A 2 -6.64 -13.80 -10.18
C GLU A 2 -5.78 -13.91 -8.89
N GLN A 3 -5.30 -12.86 -8.23
CA GLN A 3 -5.54 -11.42 -8.28
C GLN A 3 -4.19 -10.74 -7.97
N LEU A 4 -3.74 -9.84 -8.84
CA LEU A 4 -2.58 -8.97 -8.57
C LEU A 4 -2.95 -7.53 -8.96
N GLU A 5 -4.13 -7.06 -8.57
CA GLU A 5 -4.67 -5.76 -9.02
C GLU A 5 -4.93 -4.73 -7.89
N ASP A 6 -4.84 -5.10 -6.61
CA ASP A 6 -5.30 -4.22 -5.51
C ASP A 6 -4.28 -3.23 -4.94
N LEU A 7 -3.24 -2.84 -5.69
CA LEU A 7 -2.20 -1.93 -5.18
C LEU A 7 -2.30 -0.50 -5.68
N THR A 8 -3.13 -0.22 -6.69
CA THR A 8 -3.16 1.10 -7.33
C THR A 8 -4.51 1.44 -7.93
N CYS A 9 -5.50 1.81 -7.11
CA CYS A 9 -6.60 2.62 -7.62
C CYS A 9 -6.08 4.05 -7.84
N PRO A 10 -6.38 4.70 -8.97
CA PRO A 10 -6.14 6.13 -9.11
C PRO A 10 -6.85 6.85 -7.95
N ALA A 11 -6.17 7.84 -7.36
CA ALA A 11 -6.80 8.67 -6.35
C ALA A 11 -8.12 9.25 -6.91
N PRO A 12 -9.16 9.46 -6.09
CA PRO A 12 -10.44 10.03 -6.56
C PRO A 12 -10.28 11.37 -7.29
N ASP A 13 -9.18 12.09 -7.05
CA ASP A 13 -8.82 13.34 -7.73
C ASP A 13 -8.00 13.13 -9.03
N ASN A 14 -7.90 11.90 -9.55
CA ASN A 14 -7.06 11.50 -10.69
C ASN A 14 -5.57 11.88 -10.58
N ARG A 15 -5.11 12.21 -9.36
CA ARG A 15 -3.75 12.65 -9.06
C ARG A 15 -3.13 11.77 -7.99
N GLY A 16 -2.15 10.97 -8.40
CA GLY A 16 -1.39 10.11 -7.51
C GLY A 16 -1.98 8.71 -7.36
N VAL A 17 -1.36 7.93 -6.46
CA VAL A 17 -1.60 6.49 -6.30
C VAL A 17 -2.12 6.21 -4.90
N ILE A 18 -3.23 5.49 -4.77
CA ILE A 18 -3.68 4.97 -3.47
C ILE A 18 -2.97 3.68 -3.17
N VAL A 19 -2.38 3.60 -1.98
CA VAL A 19 -1.81 2.37 -1.44
C VAL A 19 -2.66 1.89 -0.27
N SER A 20 -3.25 0.70 -0.40
CA SER A 20 -4.00 0.02 0.65
C SER A 20 -3.15 -1.02 1.36
N THR A 21 -3.15 -1.00 2.69
CA THR A 21 -2.51 -2.03 3.54
C THR A 21 -3.46 -2.56 4.58
N LYS A 22 -3.30 -3.83 4.94
CA LYS A 22 -4.02 -4.44 6.06
C LYS A 22 -3.23 -4.24 7.35
N LYS A 23 -3.86 -3.68 8.38
CA LYS A 23 -3.27 -3.55 9.72
C LYS A 23 -3.19 -4.92 10.39
N THR A 24 -2.05 -5.22 11.00
CA THR A 24 -1.82 -6.48 11.73
C THR A 24 -2.27 -6.41 13.19
N LYS A 25 -2.29 -5.21 13.79
CA LYS A 25 -2.71 -4.95 15.17
C LYS A 25 -4.16 -4.45 15.26
N THR A 26 -5.07 -5.08 14.53
CA THR A 26 -6.51 -4.80 14.60
C THR A 26 -7.25 -6.12 14.71
N GLU A 27 -8.27 -6.16 15.58
CA GLU A 27 -9.05 -7.37 15.79
C GLU A 27 -9.74 -7.79 14.50
N CYS A 28 -9.71 -9.09 14.19
CA CYS A 28 -10.16 -9.63 12.90
C CYS A 28 -11.63 -9.33 12.58
N TYR A 29 -12.46 -9.10 13.59
CA TYR A 29 -13.89 -8.84 13.44
C TYR A 29 -14.23 -7.38 13.13
N LYS A 30 -13.23 -6.48 13.02
CA LYS A 30 -13.40 -5.06 12.69
C LYS A 30 -12.92 -4.76 11.27
N PRO A 31 -13.69 -5.12 10.23
CA PRO A 31 -13.26 -4.97 8.84
C PRO A 31 -13.05 -3.50 8.45
N ALA A 32 -13.85 -2.57 9.00
CA ALA A 32 -13.75 -1.14 8.70
C ALA A 32 -12.41 -0.53 9.14
N GLU A 33 -11.85 -0.96 10.27
CA GLU A 33 -10.59 -0.43 10.79
C GLU A 33 -9.35 -1.16 10.25
N SER A 34 -9.57 -2.33 9.66
CA SER A 34 -8.52 -3.25 9.22
C SER A 34 -7.74 -2.76 7.99
N ILE A 35 -8.34 -1.89 7.17
CA ILE A 35 -7.75 -1.38 5.93
C ILE A 35 -7.24 0.05 6.16
N HIS A 36 -5.95 0.25 5.96
CA HIS A 36 -5.31 1.56 5.97
C HIS A 36 -5.04 2.00 4.53
N LYS A 37 -5.55 3.17 4.13
CA LYS A 37 -5.38 3.72 2.78
C LYS A 37 -4.56 5.00 2.86
N VAL A 38 -3.54 5.11 2.02
CA VAL A 38 -2.70 6.31 1.90
C VAL A 38 -2.65 6.76 0.45
N THR A 39 -2.98 8.02 0.20
CA THR A 39 -2.84 8.63 -1.13
C THR A 39 -1.44 9.22 -1.28
N LEU A 40 -0.65 8.68 -2.21
CA LEU A 40 0.65 9.21 -2.60
C LEU A 40 0.48 10.18 -3.77
N SER A 41 0.31 11.46 -3.47
CA SER A 41 0.16 12.55 -4.46
C SER A 41 1.47 13.27 -4.81
N LYS A 42 2.59 12.87 -4.19
CA LYS A 42 3.92 13.46 -4.46
C LYS A 42 4.46 13.02 -5.82
N GLY A 43 5.42 13.78 -6.35
CA GLY A 43 6.11 13.42 -7.60
C GLY A 43 6.77 12.04 -7.56
N THR A 44 6.96 11.44 -8.73
CA THR A 44 7.27 10.01 -8.95
C THR A 44 8.41 9.46 -8.07
N ARG A 45 9.51 10.21 -7.96
CA ARG A 45 10.66 9.78 -7.13
C ARG A 45 10.32 9.75 -5.64
N ARG A 46 9.54 10.73 -5.17
CA ARG A 46 9.17 10.86 -3.75
C ARG A 46 8.12 9.82 -3.35
N SER A 47 7.15 9.53 -4.23
CA SER A 47 6.16 8.48 -4.00
C SER A 47 6.82 7.09 -3.98
N ALA A 48 7.69 6.77 -4.94
CA ALA A 48 8.45 5.53 -4.97
C ALA A 48 9.35 5.34 -3.73
N LYS A 49 10.03 6.41 -3.27
CA LYS A 49 10.83 6.38 -2.03
C LYS A 49 9.95 6.16 -0.79
N SER A 50 8.77 6.76 -0.74
CA SER A 50 7.83 6.60 0.38
C SER A 50 7.28 5.17 0.44
N PHE A 51 6.92 4.62 -0.73
CA PHE A 51 6.46 3.24 -0.86
C PHE A 51 7.56 2.26 -0.42
N THR A 52 8.76 2.35 -1.00
CA THR A 52 9.87 1.47 -0.62
C THR A 52 10.18 1.53 0.87
N ASN A 53 10.29 2.72 1.47
CA ASN A 53 10.49 2.81 2.92
C ASN A 53 9.39 2.10 3.74
N ALA A 54 8.11 2.27 3.37
CA ALA A 54 6.99 1.71 4.12
C ALA A 54 6.89 0.17 4.03
N PHE A 55 7.22 -0.42 2.87
CA PHE A 55 7.08 -1.87 2.64
C PHE A 55 8.40 -2.63 2.78
N THR A 56 9.50 -2.06 2.28
CA THR A 56 10.79 -2.76 2.22
C THR A 56 11.72 -2.46 3.40
N ARG A 57 11.50 -1.38 4.17
CA ARG A 57 12.31 -1.12 5.38
C ARG A 57 11.59 -1.49 6.67
N CYS A 58 10.27 -1.31 6.75
CA CYS A 58 9.50 -1.57 7.96
C CYS A 58 9.18 -3.06 8.23
N GLY A 59 9.72 -4.00 7.44
CA GLY A 59 9.48 -5.43 7.63
C GLY A 59 8.05 -5.90 7.32
N TYR A 60 7.22 -5.05 6.72
CA TYR A 60 5.85 -5.39 6.36
C TYR A 60 5.86 -6.33 5.14
N ARG A 61 5.48 -7.60 5.36
CA ARG A 61 5.42 -8.66 4.34
C ARG A 61 6.70 -8.79 3.50
N PRO A 62 7.79 -9.35 4.09
CA PRO A 62 9.06 -9.51 3.38
C PRO A 62 8.95 -10.43 2.16
N ASP A 63 7.93 -11.28 2.11
CA ASP A 63 7.54 -12.15 0.98
C ASP A 63 7.16 -11.37 -0.28
N LEU A 64 6.60 -10.17 -0.12
CA LEU A 64 6.15 -9.34 -1.23
C LEU A 64 7.24 -8.42 -1.80
N ARG A 65 8.45 -8.44 -1.21
CA ARG A 65 9.59 -7.72 -1.80
C ARG A 65 9.95 -8.43 -3.08
N LYS A 66 9.96 -7.70 -4.21
CA LYS A 66 10.29 -8.21 -5.55
C LYS A 66 11.42 -9.25 -5.46
N VAL A 67 11.08 -10.51 -5.70
CA VAL A 67 12.04 -11.50 -6.18
C VAL A 67 12.41 -10.99 -7.58
N TRP A 68 13.71 -10.75 -7.76
CA TRP A 68 14.30 -9.90 -8.80
C TRP A 68 13.69 -10.08 -10.19
#